data_AF-A0A7W0CGN8-F1
#
_entry.id   AF-A0A7W0CGN8-F1
#
_cell.length_a   1.000
_cell.length_b   1.000
_cell.length_c   1.000
_cell.angle_alpha   90.00
_cell.angle_beta   90.00
_cell.angle_gamma   90.00
#
_symmetry.space_group_name_H-M   'P 1'
#
loop_
_entity.id
_entity.type
_entity.pdbx_description
1 polymer ?
#
loop_
_entity_poly.entity_id
_entity_poly.type
_entity_poly.pdbx_seq_one_letter_code
_entity_poly.pdbx_strand_id
1 'polypeptide(L)'
;MPSSGADVRLAVALSVKVLTGVPADRWSAPAGTLEWTCRETLEHLADDLLTYALRFGLAQPMAVPRVPLRITRDRPDGPGNVVFGDAAAGPEGLLTVVEACGGLLALAVDAAAPGTLAPHVFGASDPEGFAAMGVVETLVHTHDIAEGLGLEWEGPQDLSGRALARLFPDVAVVEAPWPSLLWATGRIDQPGRPRRTEWRWYGTPR
;
A
#
# COMPACT_ATOMS: atom_id res chain seq x y z
N MET A 1 19.71 2.00 0.50
CA MET A 1 19.29 3.00 1.50
C MET A 1 18.02 2.51 2.16
N PRO A 2 17.79 2.81 3.44
CA PRO A 2 16.51 2.56 4.12
C PRO A 2 15.33 3.20 3.39
N SER A 3 14.14 2.64 3.55
CA SER A 3 12.90 3.29 3.10
C SER A 3 12.57 4.51 3.99
N SER A 4 11.99 5.55 3.39
CA SER A 4 11.71 6.84 4.05
C SER A 4 10.37 7.44 3.60
N GLY A 5 9.94 8.54 4.22
CA GLY A 5 8.76 9.27 3.77
C GLY A 5 8.88 9.80 2.34
N ALA A 6 10.09 10.07 1.86
CA ALA A 6 10.32 10.44 0.46
C ALA A 6 9.95 9.30 -0.52
N ASP A 7 10.21 8.04 -0.13
CA ASP A 7 9.85 6.87 -0.93
C ASP A 7 8.32 6.68 -1.00
N VAL A 8 7.62 6.90 0.11
CA VAL A 8 6.15 6.88 0.17
C VAL A 8 5.57 7.94 -0.77
N ARG A 9 6.07 9.18 -0.69
CA ARG A 9 5.61 10.27 -1.57
C ARG A 9 5.85 9.97 -3.05
N LEU A 10 7.01 9.39 -3.39
CA LEU A 10 7.30 9.03 -4.77
C LEU A 10 6.37 7.93 -5.27
N ALA A 11 6.14 6.88 -4.48
CA ALA A 11 5.21 5.80 -4.84
C ALA A 11 3.80 6.36 -5.09
N VAL A 12 3.31 7.22 -4.19
CA VAL A 12 1.98 7.83 -4.28
C VAL A 12 1.87 8.78 -5.47
N ALA A 13 2.88 9.62 -5.73
CA ALA A 13 2.88 10.51 -6.89
C ALA A 13 2.83 9.73 -8.22
N LEU A 14 3.51 8.58 -8.31
CA LEU A 14 3.47 7.74 -9.50
C LEU A 14 2.12 7.02 -9.66
N SER A 15 1.53 6.55 -8.55
CA SER A 15 0.18 5.99 -8.51
C SER A 15 -0.86 6.99 -8.99
N VAL A 16 -0.86 8.20 -8.42
CA VAL A 16 -1.77 9.28 -8.84
C VAL A 16 -1.59 9.56 -10.32
N LYS A 17 -0.34 9.75 -10.78
CA LYS A 17 -0.04 10.06 -12.18
C LYS A 17 -0.61 9.04 -13.17
N VAL A 18 -0.52 7.73 -12.89
CA VAL A 18 -1.01 6.71 -13.82
C VAL A 18 -2.54 6.58 -13.80
N LEU A 19 -3.19 6.90 -12.68
CA LEU A 19 -4.64 6.75 -12.49
C LEU A 19 -5.44 8.03 -12.82
N THR A 20 -4.80 9.20 -12.87
CA THR A 20 -5.44 10.47 -13.26
C THR A 20 -6.02 10.38 -14.68
N GLY A 21 -7.23 10.92 -14.86
CA GLY A 21 -7.91 11.00 -16.14
C GLY A 21 -8.68 9.75 -16.54
N VAL A 22 -8.67 8.68 -15.73
CA VAL A 22 -9.51 7.49 -15.97
C VAL A 22 -10.99 7.86 -15.81
N PRO A 23 -11.84 7.59 -16.83
CA PRO A 23 -13.28 7.87 -16.76
C PRO A 23 -13.97 7.22 -15.56
N ALA A 24 -14.85 7.96 -14.89
CA ALA A 24 -15.47 7.56 -13.63
C ALA A 24 -16.31 6.27 -13.70
N ASP A 25 -16.87 5.97 -14.88
CA ASP A 25 -17.67 4.77 -15.13
C ASP A 25 -16.85 3.47 -15.11
N ARG A 26 -15.52 3.55 -15.22
CA ARG A 26 -14.62 2.38 -15.17
C ARG A 26 -14.27 1.94 -13.75
N TRP A 27 -14.48 2.79 -12.74
CA TRP A 27 -13.98 2.57 -11.38
C TRP A 27 -14.76 1.51 -10.58
N SER A 28 -15.91 1.07 -11.09
CA SER A 28 -16.67 -0.07 -10.56
C SER A 28 -16.19 -1.41 -11.11
N ALA A 29 -15.27 -1.43 -12.09
CA ALA A 29 -14.68 -2.66 -12.58
C ALA A 29 -13.80 -3.32 -11.49
N PRO A 30 -13.67 -4.66 -11.48
CA PRO A 30 -12.72 -5.35 -10.61
C PRO A 30 -11.29 -4.84 -10.78
N ALA A 31 -10.53 -4.76 -9.69
CA ALA A 31 -9.11 -4.40 -9.70
C ALA A 31 -8.27 -5.65 -9.99
N GLY A 32 -8.03 -5.92 -11.28
CA GLY A 32 -7.21 -7.05 -11.73
C GLY A 32 -7.83 -8.37 -11.29
N THR A 33 -7.11 -9.13 -10.47
CA THR A 33 -7.56 -10.42 -9.93
C THR A 33 -8.32 -10.33 -8.60
N LEU A 34 -8.48 -9.12 -8.04
CA LEU A 34 -9.16 -8.92 -6.76
C LEU A 34 -10.68 -8.97 -6.91
N GLU A 35 -11.36 -9.37 -5.83
CA GLU A 35 -12.84 -9.26 -5.71
C GLU A 35 -13.30 -7.82 -5.44
N TRP A 36 -12.36 -6.91 -5.19
CA TRP A 36 -12.62 -5.49 -4.97
C TRP A 36 -12.64 -4.74 -6.29
N THR A 37 -13.48 -3.70 -6.34
CA THR A 37 -13.48 -2.76 -7.46
C THR A 37 -12.26 -1.84 -7.42
N CYS A 38 -11.92 -1.21 -8.54
CA CYS A 38 -10.84 -0.23 -8.61
C CYS A 38 -11.01 0.91 -7.59
N ARG A 39 -12.24 1.38 -7.37
CA ARG A 39 -12.57 2.37 -6.33
C ARG A 39 -12.28 1.83 -4.93
N GLU A 40 -12.79 0.64 -4.60
CA GLU A 40 -12.62 0.04 -3.27
C GLU A 40 -11.14 -0.22 -2.96
N THR A 41 -10.36 -0.67 -3.95
CA THR A 41 -8.91 -0.87 -3.82
C THR A 41 -8.18 0.46 -3.57
N LEU A 42 -8.61 1.55 -4.20
CA LEU A 42 -8.03 2.87 -3.97
C LEU A 42 -8.43 3.46 -2.60
N GLU A 43 -9.66 3.21 -2.13
CA GLU A 43 -10.10 3.53 -0.77
C GLU A 43 -9.31 2.76 0.27
N HIS A 44 -9.10 1.46 0.05
CA HIS A 44 -8.26 0.63 0.90
C HIS A 44 -6.82 1.15 0.97
N LEU A 45 -6.23 1.53 -0.16
CA LEU A 45 -4.90 2.13 -0.18
C LEU A 45 -4.84 3.42 0.67
N ALA A 46 -5.82 4.31 0.53
CA ALA A 46 -5.89 5.51 1.38
C ALA A 46 -6.04 5.17 2.86
N ASP A 47 -6.84 4.15 3.18
CA ASP A 47 -7.06 3.64 4.53
C ASP A 47 -5.76 3.14 5.18
N ASP A 48 -5.02 2.28 4.47
CA ASP A 48 -3.77 1.72 4.94
C ASP A 48 -2.74 2.82 5.23
N LEU A 49 -2.55 3.75 4.28
CA LEU A 49 -1.64 4.88 4.46
C LEU A 49 -2.03 5.75 5.67
N LEU A 50 -3.32 6.07 5.83
CA LEU A 50 -3.80 6.86 6.96
C LEU A 50 -3.60 6.12 8.28
N THR A 51 -4.05 4.86 8.38
CA THR A 51 -4.00 4.12 9.63
C THR A 51 -2.56 3.83 10.03
N TYR A 52 -1.64 3.64 9.09
CA TYR A 52 -0.20 3.56 9.34
C TYR A 52 0.33 4.86 9.93
N ALA A 53 -0.03 6.02 9.36
CA ALA A 53 0.37 7.32 9.88
C ALA A 53 -0.11 7.55 11.33
N LEU A 54 -1.37 7.21 11.60
CA LEU A 54 -1.99 7.43 12.91
C LEU A 54 -1.32 6.64 14.04
N ARG A 55 -0.67 5.52 13.76
CA ARG A 55 0.07 4.75 14.76
C ARG A 55 1.19 5.57 15.39
N PHE A 56 1.91 6.37 14.60
CA PHE A 56 2.99 7.23 15.07
C PHE A 56 2.51 8.56 15.68
N GLY A 57 1.21 8.86 15.59
CA GLY A 57 0.58 9.95 16.34
C GLY A 57 0.36 9.63 17.82
N LEU A 58 0.51 8.38 18.23
CA LEU A 58 0.35 7.95 19.62
C LEU A 58 1.64 8.19 20.41
N ALA A 59 1.52 8.69 21.64
CA ALA A 59 2.65 8.79 22.57
C ALA A 59 3.22 7.42 22.96
N GLN A 60 2.39 6.37 22.93
CA GLN A 60 2.78 4.99 23.21
C GLN A 60 2.13 4.03 22.18
N PRO A 61 2.68 3.92 20.95
CA PRO A 61 2.04 3.17 19.88
C PRO A 61 1.81 1.68 20.20
N MET A 62 2.70 1.07 20.99
CA MET A 62 2.57 -0.34 21.41
C MET A 62 1.54 -0.58 22.52
N ALA A 63 0.96 0.45 23.13
CA ALA A 63 -0.02 0.30 24.21
C ALA A 63 -1.42 -0.10 23.70
N VAL A 64 -1.69 0.04 22.41
CA VAL A 64 -2.97 -0.31 21.78
C VAL A 64 -2.71 -1.12 20.51
N PRO A 65 -3.53 -2.14 20.19
CA PRO A 65 -3.30 -2.97 19.00
C PRO A 65 -3.53 -2.22 17.68
N ARG A 66 -4.40 -1.19 17.72
CA ARG A 66 -4.68 -0.26 16.63
C ARG A 66 -5.31 1.03 17.18
N VAL A 67 -5.34 2.07 16.37
CA VAL A 67 -6.18 3.25 16.66
C VAL A 67 -7.66 2.85 16.53
N PRO A 68 -8.52 3.11 17.54
CA PRO A 68 -9.88 2.59 17.60
C PRO A 68 -10.86 3.41 16.74
N LEU A 69 -10.57 3.51 15.45
CA LEU A 69 -11.49 4.07 14.46
C LEU A 69 -12.62 3.08 14.15
N ARG A 70 -13.81 3.61 13.83
CA ARG A 70 -14.97 2.82 13.43
C ARG A 70 -14.75 2.29 12.02
N ILE A 71 -14.56 0.98 11.89
CA ILE A 71 -14.44 0.28 10.61
C ILE A 71 -15.85 0.00 10.08
N THR A 72 -16.08 0.25 8.80
CA THR A 72 -17.34 -0.07 8.11
C THR A 72 -17.05 -0.63 6.71
N ARG A 73 -18.10 -1.03 6.00
CA ARG A 73 -18.04 -1.59 4.63
C ARG A 73 -19.22 -1.03 3.87
N ASP A 74 -19.02 -0.60 2.63
CA ASP A 74 -20.10 -0.12 1.76
C ASP A 74 -20.92 -1.27 1.15
N ARG A 75 -20.33 -2.47 1.06
CA ARG A 75 -21.02 -3.71 0.68
C ARG A 75 -20.49 -4.92 1.47
N PRO A 76 -21.25 -6.03 1.59
CA PRO A 76 -20.88 -7.19 2.41
C PRO A 76 -19.46 -7.73 2.16
N ASP A 77 -19.07 -7.88 0.88
CA ASP A 77 -17.78 -8.47 0.49
C ASP A 77 -16.72 -7.41 0.12
N GLY A 78 -17.02 -6.12 0.35
CA GLY A 78 -16.08 -5.01 0.12
C GLY A 78 -15.09 -4.87 1.28
N PRO A 79 -13.98 -4.13 1.13
CA PRO A 79 -12.98 -3.95 2.17
C PRO A 79 -13.56 -3.24 3.41
N GLY A 80 -13.04 -3.60 4.58
CA GLY A 80 -13.38 -2.92 5.83
C GLY A 80 -12.48 -1.71 6.05
N ASN A 81 -13.00 -0.51 5.82
CA ASN A 81 -12.24 0.74 5.86
C ASN A 81 -12.82 1.73 6.88
N VAL A 82 -12.04 2.77 7.15
CA VAL A 82 -12.40 4.02 7.82
C VAL A 82 -12.36 5.21 6.86
N VAL A 83 -11.67 5.08 5.72
CA VAL A 83 -11.63 6.04 4.61
C VAL A 83 -12.55 5.59 3.47
N PHE A 84 -13.44 6.48 3.04
CA PHE A 84 -14.35 6.29 1.90
C PHE A 84 -14.35 7.56 1.06
N GLY A 85 -14.28 7.44 -0.27
CA GLY A 85 -14.22 8.59 -1.17
C GLY A 85 -15.58 9.29 -1.29
N ASP A 86 -15.59 10.61 -1.37
CA ASP A 86 -16.81 11.35 -1.72
C ASP A 86 -17.24 10.99 -3.16
N ALA A 87 -18.43 10.41 -3.30
CA ALA A 87 -18.98 10.04 -4.60
C ALA A 87 -19.14 11.24 -5.53
N ALA A 88 -19.46 12.44 -5.00
CA ALA A 88 -19.61 13.65 -5.79
C ALA A 88 -18.27 14.18 -6.32
N ALA A 89 -17.18 13.96 -5.59
CA ALA A 89 -15.82 14.33 -6.02
C ALA A 89 -15.24 13.35 -7.05
N GLY A 90 -15.88 12.19 -7.24
CA GLY A 90 -15.45 11.19 -8.21
C GLY A 90 -14.06 10.60 -7.90
N PRO A 91 -13.44 9.92 -8.87
CA PRO A 91 -12.15 9.29 -8.66
C PRO A 91 -10.99 10.27 -8.43
N GLU A 92 -11.00 11.44 -9.06
CA GLU A 92 -9.98 12.48 -8.85
C GLU A 92 -9.98 12.98 -7.39
N GLY A 93 -11.17 13.10 -6.79
CA GLY A 93 -11.30 13.38 -5.37
C GLY A 93 -10.65 12.29 -4.51
N LEU A 94 -10.86 11.01 -4.85
CA LEU A 94 -10.26 9.90 -4.13
C LEU A 94 -8.73 9.82 -4.32
N LEU A 95 -8.20 10.16 -5.50
CA LEU A 95 -6.76 10.30 -5.72
C LEU A 95 -6.15 11.39 -4.83
N THR A 96 -6.87 12.50 -4.63
CA THR A 96 -6.46 13.56 -3.69
C THR A 96 -6.43 13.04 -2.25
N VAL A 97 -7.38 12.17 -1.86
CA VAL A 97 -7.38 11.53 -0.53
C VAL A 97 -6.15 10.63 -0.37
N VAL A 98 -5.81 9.81 -1.37
CA VAL A 98 -4.59 8.97 -1.36
C VAL A 98 -3.33 9.83 -1.23
N GLU A 99 -3.24 10.94 -1.98
CA GLU A 99 -2.12 11.88 -1.89
C GLU A 99 -1.97 12.45 -0.47
N ALA A 100 -3.08 12.87 0.15
CA ALA A 100 -3.09 13.39 1.51
C ALA A 100 -2.68 12.32 2.55
N CYS A 101 -3.24 11.12 2.46
CA CYS A 101 -2.92 10.00 3.37
C CYS A 101 -1.46 9.57 3.24
N GLY A 102 -0.94 9.46 2.02
CA GLY A 102 0.48 9.19 1.76
C GLY A 102 1.40 10.30 2.30
N GLY A 103 0.99 11.56 2.14
CA GLY A 103 1.69 12.70 2.70
C GLY A 103 1.74 12.68 4.24
N LEU A 104 0.65 12.28 4.90
CA LEU A 104 0.59 12.11 6.35
C LEU A 104 1.49 10.97 6.82
N LEU A 105 1.47 9.81 6.15
CA LEU A 105 2.38 8.71 6.48
C LEU A 105 3.83 9.14 6.37
N ALA A 106 4.19 9.79 5.27
CA ALA A 106 5.54 10.30 5.05
C ALA A 106 5.99 11.24 6.18
N LEU A 107 5.16 12.21 6.58
CA LEU A 107 5.47 13.10 7.71
C LEU A 107 5.64 12.32 9.02
N ALA A 108 4.75 11.36 9.27
CA ALA A 108 4.73 10.61 10.51
C ALA A 108 5.99 9.73 10.67
N VAL A 109 6.39 9.02 9.61
CA VAL A 109 7.58 8.15 9.66
C VAL A 109 8.89 8.94 9.71
N ASP A 110 8.97 10.08 9.02
CA ASP A 110 10.17 10.93 9.03
C ASP A 110 10.35 11.65 10.38
N ALA A 111 9.25 11.94 11.09
CA ALA A 111 9.28 12.61 12.40
C ALA A 111 9.44 11.64 13.58
N ALA A 112 9.07 10.36 13.42
CA ALA A 112 9.15 9.38 14.48
C ALA A 112 10.61 9.03 14.85
N ALA A 113 10.85 8.74 16.13
CA ALA A 113 12.15 8.25 16.55
C ALA A 113 12.44 6.88 15.88
N PRO A 114 13.66 6.62 15.36
CA PRO A 114 13.95 5.40 14.61
C PRO A 114 13.67 4.09 15.38
N GLY A 115 13.76 4.10 16.71
CA GLY A 115 13.46 2.95 17.55
C GLY A 115 11.99 2.80 17.96
N THR A 116 11.09 3.70 17.54
CA THR A 116 9.67 3.63 17.89
C THR A 116 9.02 2.47 17.15
N LEU A 117 8.49 1.50 17.90
CA LEU A 117 7.73 0.40 17.35
C LEU A 117 6.23 0.71 17.37
N ALA A 118 5.54 0.32 16.30
CA ALA A 118 4.09 0.33 16.20
C ALA A 118 3.56 -1.05 15.75
N PRO A 119 2.37 -1.47 16.23
CA PRO A 119 1.84 -2.79 15.92
C PRO A 119 1.30 -2.86 14.49
N HIS A 120 1.54 -4.01 13.86
CA HIS A 120 0.98 -4.39 12.56
C HIS A 120 0.63 -5.89 12.59
N VAL A 121 -0.37 -6.32 11.80
CA VAL A 121 -0.85 -7.72 11.77
C VAL A 121 0.28 -8.72 11.44
N PHE A 122 1.27 -8.28 10.66
CA PHE A 122 2.46 -9.07 10.31
C PHE A 122 3.71 -8.77 11.16
N GLY A 123 3.52 -8.27 12.39
CA GLY A 123 4.57 -8.00 13.36
C GLY A 123 4.82 -6.52 13.58
N ALA A 124 5.18 -6.13 14.81
CA ALA A 124 5.50 -4.74 15.14
C ALA A 124 6.67 -4.21 14.28
N SER A 125 6.60 -2.96 13.86
CA SER A 125 7.56 -2.37 12.92
C SER A 125 7.96 -0.96 13.32
N ASP A 126 9.14 -0.55 12.84
CA ASP A 126 9.72 0.77 13.01
C ASP A 126 9.29 1.72 11.87
N PRO A 127 9.65 3.02 11.92
CA PRO A 127 9.26 3.97 10.87
C PRO A 127 9.74 3.56 9.47
N GLU A 128 10.95 3.01 9.33
CA GLU A 128 11.46 2.48 8.06
C GLU A 128 10.55 1.35 7.52
N GLY A 129 10.16 0.41 8.38
CA GLY A 129 9.30 -0.69 8.01
C GLY A 129 7.91 -0.22 7.58
N PHE A 130 7.32 0.77 8.26
CA PHE A 130 6.05 1.36 7.84
C PHE A 130 6.17 2.18 6.54
N ALA A 131 7.31 2.85 6.30
CA ALA A 131 7.58 3.47 5.01
C ALA A 131 7.65 2.43 3.89
N ALA A 132 8.33 1.30 4.12
CA ALA A 132 8.38 0.19 3.18
C ALA A 132 6.99 -0.44 2.94
N MET A 133 6.15 -0.57 3.99
CA MET A 133 4.78 -1.07 3.85
C MET A 133 3.94 -0.13 2.99
N GLY A 134 4.00 1.19 3.23
CA GLY A 134 3.30 2.18 2.41
C GLY A 134 3.73 2.13 0.94
N VAL A 135 5.01 1.86 0.65
CA VAL A 135 5.49 1.63 -0.72
C VAL A 135 4.91 0.35 -1.32
N VAL A 136 4.93 -0.77 -0.60
CA VAL A 136 4.36 -2.05 -1.09
C VAL A 136 2.88 -1.88 -1.42
N GLU A 137 2.11 -1.37 -0.45
CA GLU A 137 0.66 -1.13 -0.61
C GLU A 137 0.40 -0.26 -1.84
N THR A 138 1.09 0.86 -1.96
CA THR A 138 0.89 1.78 -3.09
C THR A 138 1.21 1.13 -4.42
N LEU A 139 2.40 0.51 -4.57
CA LEU A 139 2.83 -0.01 -5.87
C LEU A 139 1.99 -1.22 -6.31
N VAL A 140 1.68 -2.12 -5.38
CA VAL A 140 0.96 -3.36 -5.67
C VAL A 140 -0.52 -3.09 -5.91
N HIS A 141 -1.17 -2.24 -5.12
CA HIS A 141 -2.56 -1.88 -5.40
C HIS A 141 -2.73 -0.96 -6.61
N THR A 142 -1.71 -0.17 -6.97
CA THR A 142 -1.69 0.50 -8.27
C THR A 142 -1.63 -0.51 -9.41
N HIS A 143 -0.86 -1.59 -9.29
CA HIS A 143 -0.88 -2.69 -10.26
C HIS A 143 -2.28 -3.29 -10.37
N ASP A 144 -2.89 -3.66 -9.25
CA ASP A 144 -4.21 -4.30 -9.25
C ASP A 144 -5.24 -3.39 -9.96
N ILE A 145 -5.24 -2.09 -9.68
CA ILE A 145 -6.13 -1.10 -10.32
C ILE A 145 -5.78 -0.92 -11.81
N ALA A 146 -4.51 -0.76 -12.15
CA ALA A 146 -4.06 -0.56 -13.53
C ALA A 146 -4.44 -1.76 -14.42
N GLU A 147 -4.29 -2.98 -13.91
CA GLU A 147 -4.71 -4.20 -14.59
C GLU A 147 -6.22 -4.21 -14.85
N GLY A 148 -7.04 -3.91 -13.82
CA GLY A 148 -8.49 -3.80 -13.96
C GLY A 148 -8.96 -2.71 -14.95
N LEU A 149 -8.17 -1.64 -15.06
CA LEU A 149 -8.41 -0.53 -15.98
C LEU A 149 -7.69 -0.69 -17.34
N GLY A 150 -6.99 -1.81 -17.59
CA GLY A 150 -6.24 -2.02 -18.82
C GLY A 150 -5.20 -0.93 -19.11
N LEU A 151 -4.57 -0.41 -18.06
CA LEU A 151 -3.49 0.58 -18.11
C LEU A 151 -2.14 -0.12 -18.04
N GLU A 152 -1.13 0.44 -18.70
CA GLU A 152 0.25 0.01 -18.52
C GLU A 152 0.81 0.57 -17.22
N TRP A 153 1.38 -0.31 -16.40
CA TRP A 153 2.01 0.06 -15.14
C TRP A 153 3.26 -0.79 -14.89
N GLU A 154 4.37 -0.12 -14.58
CA GLU A 154 5.59 -0.75 -14.10
C GLU A 154 6.03 -0.06 -12.81
N GLY A 155 6.10 -0.82 -11.72
CA GLY A 155 6.56 -0.32 -10.43
C GLY A 155 8.05 0.04 -10.47
N PRO A 156 8.50 1.11 -9.80
CA PRO A 156 9.91 1.50 -9.81
C PRO A 156 10.80 0.45 -9.16
N GLN A 157 11.75 -0.07 -9.94
CA GLN A 157 12.66 -1.14 -9.53
C GLN A 157 13.40 -0.83 -8.21
N ASP A 158 13.83 0.42 -8.04
CA ASP A 158 14.54 0.86 -6.84
C ASP A 158 13.67 0.82 -5.57
N LEU A 159 12.40 1.23 -5.68
CA LEU A 159 11.43 1.18 -4.57
C LEU A 159 11.07 -0.26 -4.24
N SER A 160 10.80 -1.07 -5.26
CA SER A 160 10.51 -2.50 -5.09
C SER A 160 11.68 -3.25 -4.45
N GLY A 161 12.92 -2.93 -4.84
CA GLY A 161 14.12 -3.54 -4.27
C GLY A 161 14.31 -3.22 -2.79
N ARG A 162 14.09 -1.96 -2.39
CA ARG A 162 14.14 -1.56 -0.97
C ARG A 162 13.04 -2.23 -0.16
N ALA A 163 11.81 -2.24 -0.68
CA ALA A 163 10.69 -2.91 -0.03
C ALA A 163 10.92 -4.41 0.15
N LEU A 164 11.39 -5.11 -0.90
CA LEU A 164 11.76 -6.53 -0.82
C LEU A 164 12.82 -6.79 0.25
N ALA A 165 13.92 -6.03 0.23
CA ALA A 165 14.99 -6.18 1.19
C ALA A 165 14.51 -5.98 2.65
N ARG A 166 13.59 -5.03 2.87
CA ARG A 166 13.09 -4.69 4.20
C ARG A 166 12.02 -5.66 4.72
N LEU A 167 11.15 -6.17 3.83
CA LEU A 167 9.89 -6.81 4.21
C LEU A 167 9.79 -8.29 3.79
N PHE A 168 10.55 -8.72 2.78
CA PHE A 168 10.45 -10.05 2.17
C PHE A 168 11.82 -10.77 2.19
N PRO A 169 12.34 -11.09 3.38
CA PRO A 169 13.65 -11.69 3.58
C PRO A 169 13.80 -13.09 2.99
N ASP A 170 12.68 -13.76 2.74
CA ASP A 170 12.56 -15.07 2.13
C ASP A 170 12.58 -15.00 0.59
N VAL A 171 12.51 -13.80 0.01
CA VAL A 171 12.40 -13.58 -1.43
C VAL A 171 13.75 -13.18 -2.01
N ALA A 172 14.30 -14.05 -2.85
CA ALA A 172 15.42 -13.69 -3.73
C ALA A 172 14.89 -13.03 -5.01
N VAL A 173 15.47 -11.87 -5.36
CA VAL A 173 15.18 -11.17 -6.62
C VAL A 173 15.57 -12.05 -7.81
N VAL A 174 14.66 -12.18 -8.77
CA VAL A 174 14.85 -12.88 -10.05
C VAL A 174 14.56 -11.89 -11.15
N GLU A 175 15.52 -11.74 -12.07
CA GLU A 175 15.51 -10.77 -13.18
C GLU A 175 15.49 -9.30 -12.73
N ALA A 176 14.42 -8.86 -12.05
CA ALA A 176 14.23 -7.49 -11.61
C ALA A 176 13.39 -7.40 -10.31
N PRO A 177 13.60 -6.36 -9.47
CA PRO A 177 12.85 -6.20 -8.22
C PRO A 177 11.33 -6.12 -8.34
N TRP A 178 10.79 -5.41 -9.34
CA TRP A 178 9.35 -5.22 -9.45
C TRP A 178 8.57 -6.52 -9.73
N PRO A 179 8.91 -7.33 -10.75
CA PRO A 179 8.31 -8.66 -10.92
C PRO A 179 8.47 -9.56 -9.70
N SER A 180 9.62 -9.48 -9.01
CA SER A 180 9.82 -10.23 -7.77
C SER A 180 8.90 -9.77 -6.63
N LEU A 181 8.57 -8.48 -6.55
CA LEU A 181 7.60 -7.96 -5.58
C LEU A 181 6.17 -8.41 -5.91
N LEU A 182 5.78 -8.40 -7.18
CA LEU A 182 4.49 -8.94 -7.62
C LEU A 182 4.36 -10.44 -7.31
N TRP A 183 5.42 -11.22 -7.54
CA TRP A 183 5.43 -12.63 -7.16
C TRP A 183 5.37 -12.83 -5.64
N ALA A 184 6.16 -12.05 -4.89
CA ALA A 184 6.19 -12.09 -3.42
C ALA A 184 4.82 -11.83 -2.79
N THR A 185 3.99 -11.04 -3.48
CA THR A 185 2.64 -10.64 -3.07
C THR A 185 1.55 -11.41 -3.83
N GLY A 186 1.88 -12.51 -4.50
CA GLY A 186 0.91 -13.44 -5.08
C GLY A 186 0.13 -12.93 -6.30
N ARG A 187 0.65 -11.92 -7.02
CA ARG A 187 0.01 -11.37 -8.23
C ARG A 187 0.38 -12.15 -9.50
N ILE A 188 1.62 -12.63 -9.61
CA ILE A 188 2.11 -13.28 -10.84
C ILE A 188 2.84 -14.59 -10.57
N ASP A 189 2.95 -15.42 -11.61
CA ASP A 189 3.97 -16.47 -11.70
C ASP A 189 5.34 -15.87 -12.05
N GLN A 190 6.42 -16.58 -11.73
CA GLN A 190 7.77 -16.29 -12.17
C GLN A 190 8.40 -17.53 -12.82
N PRO A 191 9.46 -17.37 -13.65
CA PRO A 191 10.17 -18.51 -14.22
C PRO A 191 10.61 -19.52 -13.16
N GLY A 192 10.05 -20.72 -13.21
CA GLY A 192 10.31 -21.79 -12.25
C GLY A 192 9.73 -21.57 -10.84
N ARG A 193 8.87 -20.57 -10.65
CA ARG A 193 8.23 -20.25 -9.37
C ARG A 193 6.73 -19.97 -9.58
N PRO A 194 5.83 -20.91 -9.24
CA PRO A 194 4.40 -20.65 -9.32
C PRO A 194 4.00 -19.50 -8.40
N ARG A 195 2.92 -18.81 -8.75
CA ARG A 195 2.31 -17.72 -7.99
C ARG A 195 2.04 -18.17 -6.56
N ARG A 196 2.39 -17.32 -5.59
CA ARG A 196 2.06 -17.57 -4.19
C ARG A 196 0.54 -17.51 -3.97
N THR A 197 -0.03 -18.57 -3.40
CA THR A 197 -1.43 -18.59 -2.96
C THR A 197 -1.60 -18.03 -1.57
N GLU A 198 -0.53 -18.05 -0.77
CA GLU A 198 -0.45 -17.44 0.55
C GLU A 198 0.86 -16.65 0.65
N TRP A 199 0.80 -15.45 1.21
CA TRP A 199 1.98 -14.61 1.41
C TRP A 199 1.81 -13.72 2.65
N ARG A 200 2.94 -13.26 3.18
CA ARG A 200 3.01 -12.23 4.21
C ARG A 200 4.34 -11.48 4.05
N TRP A 201 4.42 -10.26 4.56
CA TRP A 201 5.70 -9.64 4.87
C TRP A 201 6.12 -9.89 6.33
N TYR A 202 7.33 -9.47 6.66
CA TYR A 202 7.94 -9.57 7.98
C TYR A 202 8.31 -8.17 8.49
N GLY A 203 7.42 -7.58 9.31
CA GLY A 203 7.55 -6.19 9.75
C GLY A 203 8.65 -5.95 10.79
N THR A 204 9.00 -6.96 11.58
CA THR A 204 9.97 -6.84 12.69
C THR A 204 11.29 -6.23 12.20
N PRO A 205 11.78 -5.15 12.84
CA PRO A 205 13.10 -4.59 12.54
C PRO A 205 14.21 -5.63 12.72
N ARG A 206 15.29 -5.47 11.97
CA ARG A 206 16.42 -6.42 11.91
C ARG A 206 17.72 -5.76 12.29
#